data_AF-A0A2T1D4X4-F1
#
_entry.id   AF-A0A2T1D4X4-F1
#
_cell.length_a   1.000
_cell.length_b   1.000
_cell.length_c   1.000
_cell.angle_alpha   90.00
_cell.angle_beta   90.00
_cell.angle_gamma   90.00
#
_symmetry.space_group_name_H-M   'P 1'
#
loop_
_entity.id
_entity.type
_entity.pdbx_description
1 polymer ?
#
loop_
_entity_poly.entity_id
_entity_poly.type
_entity_poly.pdbx_seq_one_letter_code
_entity_poly.pdbx_strand_id
1 'polypeptide(L)'
;MAELYITSQKLVETLKIATQDLIDAEEFFDSIPDDEWELTQGKDYKVVNKTTGLREYTSSGAYTIARYLEATQKQTFWQRLTEWFTHTKREISKAFIKKHILDNSSSLIKRNGQFFVSRSDLVTIFKTRSDYLSKMAEHTQKTQYPLIKGEDFEDFVDKGGLHFSLSGISKLSHSFKECQSKKNRQEWCGDVGVVVGPQISDIVAEIQNREKRIQTAMDKVKKRDHNTCQVTGQKKNRVDRLKLSAHHLYSQNGYPHLADVENNLLTLDVEVHERFHQDYMGGTTKPCTIDDFISFVQAYYPSNAKVVIWLDAQKRVLGNPQPEDQRKPHVLYLPASRVI
;
A
#
# COMPACT_ATOMS: atom_id res chain seq x y z
N MET A 1 -10.09 8.21 3.29
CA MET A 1 -10.05 7.31 2.11
C MET A 1 -11.42 6.69 1.97
N ALA A 2 -11.98 6.59 0.76
CA ALA A 2 -13.21 5.84 0.54
C ALA A 2 -12.97 4.38 0.94
N GLU A 3 -13.82 3.81 1.79
CA GLU A 3 -13.78 2.38 2.06
C GLU A 3 -14.08 1.64 0.76
N LEU A 4 -13.12 0.84 0.30
CA LEU A 4 -13.33 -0.03 -0.85
C LEU A 4 -14.16 -1.22 -0.38
N TYR A 5 -15.40 -1.29 -0.86
CA TYR A 5 -16.29 -2.40 -0.57
C TYR A 5 -16.11 -3.53 -1.61
N ILE A 6 -16.12 -4.77 -1.13
CA ILE A 6 -16.04 -6.00 -1.92
C ILE A 6 -17.47 -6.52 -2.09
N THR A 7 -17.94 -6.64 -3.33
CA THR A 7 -19.29 -7.17 -3.59
C THR A 7 -19.37 -8.64 -3.19
N SER A 8 -20.58 -9.13 -2.85
CA SER A 8 -20.81 -10.55 -2.55
C SER A 8 -20.28 -11.47 -3.65
N GLN A 9 -20.54 -11.15 -4.93
CA GLN A 9 -20.01 -11.90 -6.06
C GLN A 9 -18.47 -11.90 -6.07
N LYS A 10 -17.84 -10.74 -5.86
CA LYS A 10 -16.39 -10.66 -5.84
C LYS A 10 -15.79 -11.43 -4.66
N LEU A 11 -16.46 -11.43 -3.51
CA LEU A 11 -16.05 -12.17 -2.34
C LEU A 11 -16.11 -13.68 -2.60
N VAL A 12 -17.19 -14.19 -3.19
CA VAL A 12 -17.34 -15.59 -3.60
C VAL A 12 -16.21 -16.02 -4.53
N GLU A 13 -15.93 -15.22 -5.57
CA GLU A 13 -14.82 -15.47 -6.50
C GLU A 13 -13.47 -15.47 -5.78
N THR A 14 -13.25 -14.50 -4.91
CA THR A 14 -11.98 -14.32 -4.19
C THR A 14 -11.73 -15.48 -3.24
N LEU A 15 -12.74 -15.89 -2.46
CA LEU A 15 -12.68 -17.01 -1.53
C LEU A 15 -12.78 -18.38 -2.22
N LYS A 16 -13.14 -18.40 -3.51
CA LYS A 16 -13.39 -19.60 -4.32
C LYS A 16 -14.44 -20.55 -3.71
N ILE A 17 -15.45 -19.99 -3.04
CA ILE A 17 -16.54 -20.73 -2.37
C ILE A 17 -17.78 -20.82 -3.28
N ALA A 18 -18.76 -21.64 -2.90
CA ALA A 18 -20.08 -21.55 -3.52
C ALA A 18 -20.83 -20.32 -2.98
N THR A 19 -21.76 -19.77 -3.77
CA THR A 19 -22.65 -18.69 -3.29
C THR A 19 -23.44 -19.12 -2.06
N GLN A 20 -23.85 -20.39 -1.99
CA GLN A 20 -24.56 -20.92 -0.83
C GLN A 20 -23.71 -20.91 0.44
N ASP A 21 -22.41 -21.20 0.36
CA ASP A 21 -21.52 -21.14 1.54
C ASP A 21 -21.44 -19.72 2.13
N LEU A 22 -21.51 -18.69 1.27
CA LEU A 22 -21.56 -17.30 1.72
C LEU A 22 -22.90 -16.98 2.39
N ILE A 23 -24.01 -17.41 1.79
CA ILE A 23 -25.36 -17.23 2.35
C ILE A 23 -25.47 -17.91 3.72
N ASP A 24 -25.04 -19.16 3.83
CA ASP A 24 -25.09 -19.93 5.08
C ASP A 24 -24.25 -19.25 6.18
N ALA A 25 -23.10 -18.66 5.83
CA ALA A 25 -22.30 -17.88 6.77
C ALA A 25 -23.00 -16.58 7.18
N GLU A 26 -23.60 -15.85 6.24
CA GLU A 26 -24.38 -14.64 6.54
C GLU A 26 -25.55 -14.94 7.47
N GLU A 27 -26.31 -15.99 7.21
CA GLU A 27 -27.43 -16.44 8.03
C GLU A 27 -26.97 -16.84 9.44
N PHE A 28 -25.83 -17.52 9.56
CA PHE A 28 -25.24 -17.81 10.87
C PHE A 28 -24.99 -16.54 11.68
N PHE A 29 -24.31 -15.55 11.08
CA PHE A 29 -24.01 -14.28 11.75
C PHE A 29 -25.26 -13.49 12.16
N ASP A 30 -26.33 -13.59 11.37
CA ASP A 30 -27.59 -12.92 11.69
C ASP A 30 -28.39 -13.64 12.78
N SER A 31 -28.25 -14.97 12.86
CA SER A 31 -29.03 -15.81 13.77
C SER A 31 -28.56 -15.78 15.23
N ILE A 32 -27.28 -15.45 15.48
CA ILE A 32 -26.68 -15.45 16.82
C ILE A 32 -25.98 -14.10 17.09
N PRO A 33 -26.70 -13.10 17.64
CA PRO A 33 -26.17 -11.75 17.85
C PRO A 33 -24.94 -11.64 18.77
N ASP A 34 -24.71 -12.65 19.63
CA ASP A 34 -23.66 -12.67 20.66
C ASP A 34 -22.70 -13.88 20.55
N ASP A 35 -22.52 -14.43 19.34
CA ASP A 35 -21.57 -15.53 19.10
C ASP A 35 -20.10 -15.12 19.37
N GLU A 36 -19.21 -16.11 19.48
CA GLU A 36 -17.75 -15.91 19.49
C GLU A 36 -17.26 -15.23 18.21
N TRP A 37 -17.97 -15.39 17.10
CA TRP A 37 -17.75 -14.66 15.85
C TRP A 37 -18.64 -13.41 15.75
N GLU A 38 -18.08 -12.31 15.27
CA GLU A 38 -18.81 -11.04 15.10
C GLU A 38 -18.65 -10.52 13.66
N LEU A 39 -19.78 -10.18 13.03
CA LEU A 39 -19.82 -9.49 11.75
C LEU A 39 -20.82 -8.33 11.85
N THR A 40 -20.32 -7.08 11.91
CA THR A 40 -21.16 -5.91 12.25
C THR A 40 -21.45 -5.03 11.04
N GLN A 41 -22.72 -4.65 10.86
CA GLN A 41 -23.11 -3.68 9.83
C GLN A 41 -22.49 -2.29 10.11
N GLY A 42 -21.98 -1.63 9.06
CA GLY A 42 -21.28 -0.34 9.15
C GLY A 42 -19.80 -0.43 9.51
N LYS A 43 -19.31 -1.62 9.87
CA LYS A 43 -17.89 -1.90 10.18
C LYS A 43 -17.33 -2.98 9.26
N ASP A 44 -18.03 -4.10 9.15
CA ASP A 44 -17.60 -5.27 8.40
C ASP A 44 -18.35 -5.41 7.07
N TYR A 45 -19.60 -4.94 7.01
CA TYR A 45 -20.39 -4.94 5.79
C TYR A 45 -21.41 -3.79 5.77
N LYS A 46 -21.99 -3.54 4.60
CA LYS A 46 -23.21 -2.73 4.43
C LYS A 46 -24.23 -3.50 3.60
N VAL A 47 -25.49 -3.26 3.86
CA VAL A 47 -26.59 -3.81 3.06
C VAL A 47 -26.86 -2.87 1.87
N VAL A 48 -26.64 -3.37 0.66
CA VAL A 48 -26.84 -2.62 -0.59
C VAL A 48 -28.26 -2.77 -1.13
N ASN A 49 -28.90 -3.91 -0.87
CA ASN A 49 -30.31 -4.14 -1.17
C ASN A 49 -31.01 -4.74 0.04
N LYS A 50 -31.92 -3.96 0.66
CA LYS A 50 -32.65 -4.38 1.87
C LYS A 50 -33.66 -5.50 1.60
N THR A 51 -34.20 -5.59 0.39
CA THR A 51 -35.23 -6.59 0.03
C THR A 51 -34.59 -7.96 -0.16
N THR A 52 -33.42 -8.02 -0.78
CA THR A 52 -32.71 -9.29 -1.02
C THR A 52 -31.66 -9.61 0.04
N GLY A 53 -31.45 -8.71 1.00
CA GLY A 53 -30.37 -8.83 1.99
C GLY A 53 -28.95 -8.68 1.42
N LEU A 54 -28.79 -8.25 0.16
CA LEU A 54 -27.48 -8.25 -0.53
C LEU A 54 -26.48 -7.36 0.21
N ARG A 55 -25.28 -7.90 0.45
CA ARG A 55 -24.20 -7.25 1.20
C ARG A 55 -23.01 -6.87 0.32
N GLU A 56 -22.34 -5.83 0.79
CA GLU A 56 -21.00 -5.42 0.37
C GLU A 56 -20.10 -5.38 1.59
N TYR A 57 -18.88 -5.89 1.46
CA TYR A 57 -17.97 -6.20 2.57
C TYR A 57 -16.78 -5.26 2.62
N THR A 58 -16.41 -4.82 3.82
CA THR A 58 -15.07 -4.25 4.02
C THR A 58 -14.03 -5.36 4.00
N SER A 59 -12.74 -5.02 3.90
CA SER A 59 -11.66 -6.02 4.06
C SER A 59 -11.73 -6.74 5.41
N SER A 60 -12.29 -6.10 6.44
CA SER A 60 -12.53 -6.69 7.76
C SER A 60 -13.62 -7.76 7.72
N GLY A 61 -14.75 -7.48 7.08
CA GLY A 61 -15.82 -8.45 6.91
C GLY A 61 -15.44 -9.62 6.02
N ALA A 62 -14.75 -9.34 4.91
CA ALA A 62 -14.23 -10.36 4.02
C ALA A 62 -13.25 -11.32 4.74
N TYR A 63 -12.33 -10.79 5.55
CA TYR A 63 -11.45 -11.59 6.40
C TYR A 63 -12.24 -12.43 7.41
N THR A 64 -13.22 -11.82 8.09
CA THR A 64 -14.04 -12.51 9.10
C THR A 64 -14.78 -13.71 8.50
N ILE A 65 -15.41 -13.53 7.33
CA ILE A 65 -16.08 -14.62 6.60
C ILE A 65 -15.08 -15.71 6.19
N ALA A 66 -13.91 -15.33 5.67
CA ALA A 66 -12.88 -16.28 5.29
C ALA A 66 -12.43 -17.16 6.47
N ARG A 67 -12.18 -16.56 7.64
CA ARG A 67 -11.80 -17.27 8.86
C ARG A 67 -12.92 -18.11 9.44
N TYR A 68 -14.15 -17.61 9.43
CA TYR A 68 -15.32 -18.39 9.86
C TYR A 68 -15.45 -19.67 9.02
N LEU A 69 -15.45 -19.54 7.70
CA LEU A 69 -15.56 -20.67 6.77
C LEU A 69 -14.37 -21.65 6.86
N GLU A 70 -13.20 -21.19 7.31
CA GLU A 70 -12.06 -22.07 7.59
C GLU A 70 -12.27 -22.85 8.89
N ALA A 71 -12.85 -22.21 9.92
CA ALA A 71 -13.04 -22.81 11.23
C ALA A 71 -14.25 -23.76 11.30
N THR A 72 -15.27 -23.57 10.47
CA THR A 72 -16.55 -24.31 10.55
C THR A 72 -16.73 -25.41 9.49
N GLN A 73 -15.85 -25.52 8.50
CA GLN A 73 -15.96 -26.57 7.49
C GLN A 73 -15.72 -27.97 8.09
N LYS A 74 -16.80 -28.77 8.14
CA LYS A 74 -16.81 -30.17 8.59
C LYS A 74 -15.88 -31.02 7.71
N GLN A 75 -15.00 -31.79 8.33
CA GLN A 75 -13.99 -32.66 7.71
C GLN A 75 -14.53 -33.79 6.81
N THR A 76 -15.84 -33.90 6.60
CA THR A 76 -16.48 -35.18 6.35
C THR A 76 -16.55 -35.62 4.88
N PHE A 77 -16.02 -34.86 3.91
CA PHE A 77 -16.11 -35.33 2.50
C PHE A 77 -14.91 -35.13 1.58
N TRP A 78 -13.88 -34.35 1.94
CA TRP A 78 -12.81 -34.02 0.97
C TRP A 78 -11.44 -33.71 1.58
N GLN A 79 -10.89 -34.57 2.44
CA GLN A 79 -9.65 -34.28 3.21
C GLN A 79 -8.45 -33.73 2.39
N ARG A 80 -8.26 -34.12 1.12
CA ARG A 80 -7.20 -33.57 0.24
C ARG A 80 -7.56 -32.25 -0.45
N LEU A 81 -8.82 -32.08 -0.85
CA LEU A 81 -9.31 -30.82 -1.43
C LEU A 81 -9.47 -29.76 -0.32
N THR A 82 -9.82 -30.16 0.91
CA THR A 82 -9.89 -29.28 2.08
C THR A 82 -8.52 -28.75 2.46
N GLU A 83 -7.43 -29.52 2.35
CA GLU A 83 -6.07 -28.99 2.60
C GLU A 83 -5.67 -27.91 1.59
N TRP A 84 -5.88 -28.16 0.29
CA TRP A 84 -5.62 -27.14 -0.74
C TRP A 84 -6.53 -25.92 -0.58
N PHE A 85 -7.80 -26.14 -0.22
CA PHE A 85 -8.78 -25.09 -0.04
C PHE A 85 -8.56 -24.26 1.23
N THR A 86 -8.23 -24.91 2.34
CA THR A 86 -7.84 -24.24 3.60
C THR A 86 -6.52 -23.52 3.43
N HIS A 87 -5.54 -24.07 2.73
CA HIS A 87 -4.31 -23.35 2.37
C HIS A 87 -4.64 -22.11 1.52
N THR A 88 -5.51 -22.24 0.52
CA THR A 88 -5.92 -21.11 -0.33
C THR A 88 -6.64 -20.04 0.50
N LYS A 89 -7.57 -20.42 1.39
CA LYS A 89 -8.27 -19.49 2.29
C LYS A 89 -7.33 -18.82 3.30
N ARG A 90 -6.34 -19.54 3.82
CA ARG A 90 -5.27 -18.99 4.67
C ARG A 90 -4.45 -17.95 3.92
N GLU A 91 -4.04 -18.25 2.69
CA GLU A 91 -3.27 -17.30 1.88
C GLU A 91 -4.10 -16.07 1.51
N ILE A 92 -5.40 -16.22 1.24
CA ILE A 92 -6.31 -15.08 1.04
C ILE A 92 -6.47 -14.26 2.32
N SER A 93 -6.64 -14.90 3.47
CA SER A 93 -6.75 -14.22 4.77
C SER A 93 -5.47 -13.43 5.09
N LYS A 94 -4.30 -14.05 4.86
CA LYS A 94 -3.00 -13.38 4.97
C LYS A 94 -2.87 -12.24 3.97
N ALA A 95 -3.40 -12.36 2.75
CA ALA A 95 -3.35 -11.29 1.75
C ALA A 95 -4.11 -10.03 2.22
N PHE A 96 -5.24 -10.18 2.91
CA PHE A 96 -5.94 -9.04 3.53
C PHE A 96 -5.07 -8.35 4.59
N ILE A 97 -4.36 -9.12 5.41
CA ILE A 97 -3.46 -8.58 6.44
C ILE A 97 -2.22 -7.94 5.81
N LYS A 98 -1.62 -8.57 4.80
CA LYS A 98 -0.49 -8.01 4.04
C LYS A 98 -0.84 -6.65 3.46
N LYS A 99 -1.99 -6.54 2.80
CA LYS A 99 -2.50 -5.27 2.28
C LYS A 99 -2.74 -4.27 3.41
N HIS A 100 -3.35 -4.69 4.52
CA HIS A 100 -3.59 -3.81 5.66
C HIS A 100 -2.29 -3.28 6.27
N ILE A 101 -1.23 -4.09 6.36
CA ILE A 101 0.09 -3.68 6.81
C ILE A 101 0.73 -2.71 5.81
N LEU A 102 0.66 -3.00 4.50
CA LEU A 102 1.13 -2.10 3.44
C LEU A 102 0.50 -0.71 3.56
N ASP A 103 -0.82 -0.66 3.73
CA ASP A 103 -1.57 0.58 3.78
C ASP A 103 -1.36 1.35 5.11
N ASN A 104 -0.78 0.71 6.15
CA ASN A 104 -0.69 1.27 7.51
C ASN A 104 0.72 1.17 8.16
N SER A 105 1.79 1.17 7.35
CA SER A 105 3.18 1.15 7.85
C SER A 105 3.99 2.40 7.44
N SER A 106 3.34 3.55 7.29
CA SER A 106 3.96 4.83 6.89
C SER A 106 5.09 5.32 7.81
N SER A 107 5.15 4.84 9.05
CA SER A 107 6.18 5.15 10.04
C SER A 107 7.40 4.23 10.01
N LEU A 108 7.43 3.25 9.09
CA LEU A 108 8.50 2.26 9.01
C LEU A 108 9.89 2.92 9.01
N ILE A 109 10.75 2.45 9.91
CA ILE A 109 12.14 2.90 10.04
C ILE A 109 13.05 1.76 10.47
N LYS A 110 14.30 1.75 9.99
CA LYS A 110 15.35 0.87 10.45
C LYS A 110 16.26 1.61 11.44
N ARG A 111 16.50 1.00 12.60
CA ARG A 111 17.40 1.48 13.65
C ARG A 111 18.11 0.29 14.27
N ASN A 112 19.41 0.41 14.54
CA ASN A 112 20.21 -0.64 15.18
C ASN A 112 20.06 -2.03 14.51
N GLY A 113 19.93 -2.06 13.18
CA GLY A 113 19.75 -3.31 12.41
C GLY A 113 18.33 -3.90 12.43
N GLN A 114 17.37 -3.28 13.12
CA GLN A 114 15.99 -3.76 13.24
C GLN A 114 14.99 -2.79 12.61
N PHE A 115 13.86 -3.32 12.15
CA PHE A 115 12.75 -2.53 11.64
C PHE A 115 11.74 -2.24 12.73
N PHE A 116 11.29 -1.00 12.78
CA PHE A 116 10.37 -0.46 13.77
C PHE A 116 9.19 0.21 13.09
N VAL A 117 8.03 0.13 13.75
CA VAL A 117 6.78 0.81 13.36
C VAL A 117 6.26 1.59 14.56
N SER A 118 5.73 2.79 14.32
CA SER A 118 5.23 3.65 15.40
C SER A 118 4.02 3.05 16.09
N ARG A 119 3.77 3.51 17.31
CA ARG A 119 2.56 3.16 18.06
C ARG A 119 1.28 3.47 17.30
N SER A 120 1.20 4.59 16.58
CA SER A 120 -0.03 4.98 15.85
C SER A 120 -0.34 4.03 14.70
N ASP A 121 0.68 3.62 13.96
CA ASP A 121 0.54 2.65 12.88
C ASP A 121 0.18 1.28 13.47
N LEU A 122 0.79 0.90 14.59
CA LEU A 122 0.51 -0.37 15.26
C LEU A 122 -0.93 -0.46 15.80
N VAL A 123 -1.49 0.63 16.33
CA VAL A 123 -2.91 0.73 16.68
C VAL A 123 -3.79 0.41 15.47
N THR A 124 -3.43 0.93 14.30
CA THR A 124 -4.18 0.72 13.06
C THR A 124 -4.00 -0.70 12.52
N ILE A 125 -2.77 -1.24 12.53
CA ILE A 125 -2.45 -2.61 12.10
C ILE A 125 -3.22 -3.64 12.92
N PHE A 126 -3.23 -3.51 14.25
CA PHE A 126 -4.02 -4.39 15.11
C PHE A 126 -5.52 -4.06 15.10
N LYS A 127 -5.97 -3.00 14.40
CA LYS A 127 -7.36 -2.51 14.42
C LYS A 127 -7.89 -2.33 15.85
N THR A 128 -7.09 -1.71 16.70
CA THR A 128 -7.36 -1.54 18.13
C THR A 128 -7.46 -0.05 18.48
N ARG A 129 -7.62 0.24 19.77
CA ARG A 129 -7.50 1.59 20.31
C ARG A 129 -6.16 1.79 21.00
N SER A 130 -5.73 3.05 21.06
CA SER A 130 -4.50 3.50 21.72
C SER A 130 -4.40 3.01 23.18
N ASP A 131 -5.46 3.19 23.97
CA ASP A 131 -5.52 2.77 25.37
C ASP A 131 -5.41 1.24 25.52
N TYR A 132 -6.07 0.50 24.65
CA TYR A 132 -6.06 -0.96 24.68
C TYR A 132 -4.70 -1.53 24.25
N LEU A 133 -4.02 -0.92 23.27
CA LEU A 133 -2.64 -1.27 22.93
C LEU A 133 -1.70 -1.10 24.14
N SER A 134 -1.84 -0.01 24.91
CA SER A 134 -1.07 0.19 26.13
C SER A 134 -1.35 -0.89 27.18
N LYS A 135 -2.63 -1.24 27.39
CA LYS A 135 -3.00 -2.35 28.29
C LYS A 135 -2.41 -3.68 27.85
N MET A 136 -2.38 -3.95 26.54
CA MET A 136 -1.75 -5.16 26.01
C MET A 136 -0.25 -5.16 26.22
N ALA A 137 0.44 -4.04 26.02
CA ALA A 137 1.86 -3.94 26.32
C ALA A 137 2.15 -4.19 27.81
N GLU A 138 1.36 -3.60 28.72
CA GLU A 138 1.45 -3.85 30.17
C GLU A 138 1.17 -5.32 30.54
N HIS A 139 0.21 -5.95 29.87
CA HIS A 139 -0.06 -7.37 30.04
C HIS A 139 1.10 -8.22 29.54
N THR A 140 1.65 -7.94 28.35
CA THR A 140 2.80 -8.67 27.77
C THR A 140 3.99 -8.67 28.72
N GLN A 141 4.22 -7.59 29.46
CA GLN A 141 5.30 -7.53 30.46
C GLN A 141 5.19 -8.57 31.58
N LYS A 142 4.00 -9.13 31.82
CA LYS A 142 3.74 -10.14 32.86
C LYS A 142 3.71 -11.57 32.30
N THR A 143 3.90 -11.73 30.99
CA THR A 143 3.89 -13.05 30.33
C THR A 143 5.28 -13.70 30.37
N GLN A 144 5.38 -14.93 29.85
CA GLN A 144 6.66 -15.62 29.66
C GLN A 144 7.60 -14.88 28.69
N TYR A 145 7.08 -13.99 27.84
CA TYR A 145 7.84 -13.27 26.83
C TYR A 145 7.66 -11.74 26.98
N PRO A 146 8.25 -11.13 28.02
CA PRO A 146 8.12 -9.69 28.26
C PRO A 146 8.72 -8.86 27.12
N LEU A 147 8.23 -7.62 26.99
CA LEU A 147 8.76 -6.65 26.03
C LEU A 147 10.04 -6.01 26.58
N ILE A 148 11.13 -6.13 25.85
CA ILE A 148 12.45 -5.63 26.25
C ILE A 148 12.70 -4.29 25.56
N LYS A 149 12.97 -3.24 26.35
CA LYS A 149 13.31 -1.92 25.81
C LYS A 149 14.64 -2.00 25.06
N GLY A 150 14.70 -1.42 23.85
CA GLY A 150 15.87 -1.47 22.96
C GLY A 150 15.91 -2.71 22.06
N GLU A 151 15.06 -3.70 22.28
CA GLU A 151 14.92 -4.88 21.41
C GLU A 151 13.52 -4.95 20.79
N ASP A 152 12.47 -4.83 21.61
CA ASP A 152 11.08 -4.98 21.22
C ASP A 152 10.37 -3.63 21.04
N PHE A 153 10.81 -2.61 21.78
CA PHE A 153 10.29 -1.26 21.68
C PHE A 153 11.34 -0.22 22.06
N GLU A 154 11.22 0.97 21.48
CA GLU A 154 12.09 2.09 21.78
C GLU A 154 11.34 3.43 21.60
N ASP A 155 11.74 4.44 22.36
CA ASP A 155 11.19 5.79 22.24
C ASP A 155 12.08 6.64 21.34
N PHE A 156 11.59 6.91 20.13
CA PHE A 156 12.25 7.78 19.15
C PHE A 156 11.63 9.16 19.21
N VAL A 157 12.14 10.00 20.12
CA VAL A 157 11.68 11.38 20.31
C VAL A 157 11.72 12.18 19.00
N ASP A 158 12.75 11.96 18.17
CA ASP A 158 12.91 12.59 16.85
C ASP A 158 11.95 12.06 15.77
N LYS A 159 11.16 11.01 16.08
CA LYS A 159 10.20 10.36 15.18
C LYS A 159 8.79 10.25 15.77
N GLY A 160 8.49 11.02 16.81
CA GLY A 160 7.13 11.10 17.36
C GLY A 160 6.80 10.05 18.41
N GLY A 161 7.83 9.48 19.07
CA GLY A 161 7.67 8.75 20.32
C GLY A 161 7.88 7.24 20.20
N LEU A 162 7.02 6.48 20.86
CA LEU A 162 7.14 5.02 21.01
C LEU A 162 6.99 4.26 19.68
N HIS A 163 7.97 3.40 19.39
CA HIS A 163 7.99 2.48 18.28
C HIS A 163 8.23 1.04 18.75
N PHE A 164 7.77 0.08 17.95
CA PHE A 164 7.87 -1.35 18.22
C PHE A 164 8.62 -2.04 17.09
N SER A 165 9.57 -2.90 17.44
CA SER A 165 10.27 -3.72 16.48
C SER A 165 9.38 -4.88 16.00
N LEU A 166 9.80 -5.58 14.95
CA LEU A 166 9.06 -6.76 14.48
C LEU A 166 8.92 -7.86 15.56
N SER A 167 9.93 -8.03 16.43
CA SER A 167 9.83 -8.95 17.56
C SER A 167 8.83 -8.47 18.61
N GLY A 168 8.82 -7.17 18.90
CA GLY A 168 7.82 -6.57 19.80
C GLY A 168 6.40 -6.71 19.28
N ILE A 169 6.18 -6.55 17.97
CA ILE A 169 4.88 -6.77 17.34
C ILE A 169 4.46 -8.25 17.47
N SER A 170 5.39 -9.19 17.30
CA SER A 170 5.11 -10.63 17.47
C SER A 170 4.73 -11.00 18.91
N LYS A 171 5.42 -10.42 19.91
CA LYS A 171 5.07 -10.60 21.33
C LYS A 171 3.70 -10.01 21.67
N LEU A 172 3.45 -8.78 21.22
CA LEU A 172 2.13 -8.15 21.38
C LEU A 172 1.02 -8.98 20.72
N SER A 173 1.26 -9.49 19.51
CA SER A 173 0.32 -10.36 18.78
C SER A 173 -0.12 -11.57 19.61
N HIS A 174 0.80 -12.23 20.33
CA HIS A 174 0.45 -13.33 21.24
C HIS A 174 -0.47 -12.86 22.37
N SER A 175 -0.10 -11.80 23.08
CA SER A 175 -0.92 -11.25 24.16
C SER A 175 -2.31 -10.81 23.68
N PHE A 176 -2.39 -10.16 22.51
CA PHE A 176 -3.66 -9.82 21.90
C PHE A 176 -4.49 -11.07 21.58
N LYS A 177 -3.89 -12.10 20.98
CA LYS A 177 -4.60 -13.34 20.65
C LYS A 177 -5.20 -14.00 21.89
N GLU A 178 -4.49 -13.99 23.02
CA GLU A 178 -4.95 -14.59 24.28
C GLU A 178 -6.03 -13.74 24.99
N CYS A 179 -5.93 -12.42 24.93
CA CYS A 179 -6.80 -11.52 25.69
C CYS A 179 -8.08 -11.10 24.95
N GLN A 180 -8.19 -11.32 23.64
CA GLN A 180 -9.38 -10.96 22.87
C GLN A 180 -10.53 -11.93 23.16
N SER A 181 -11.74 -11.41 23.33
CA SER A 181 -12.94 -12.23 23.58
C SER A 181 -13.59 -12.77 22.31
N LYS A 182 -13.46 -12.05 21.20
CA LYS A 182 -14.06 -12.43 19.90
C LYS A 182 -13.04 -13.17 19.04
N LYS A 183 -13.45 -14.31 18.47
CA LYS A 183 -12.58 -15.22 17.71
C LYS A 183 -11.99 -14.57 16.46
N ASN A 184 -12.78 -13.80 15.70
CA ASN A 184 -12.27 -13.02 14.57
C ASN A 184 -11.15 -12.03 14.97
N ARG A 185 -11.21 -11.46 16.18
CA ARG A 185 -10.17 -10.57 16.72
C ARG A 185 -8.95 -11.34 17.19
N GLN A 186 -9.14 -12.48 17.85
CA GLN A 186 -8.03 -13.38 18.23
C GLN A 186 -7.24 -13.79 16.98
N GLU A 187 -7.94 -14.23 15.92
CA GLU A 187 -7.31 -14.66 14.67
C GLU A 187 -6.62 -13.51 13.95
N TRP A 188 -7.27 -12.34 13.81
CA TRP A 188 -6.64 -11.17 13.19
C TRP A 188 -5.33 -10.80 13.90
N CYS A 189 -5.39 -10.68 15.23
CA CYS A 189 -4.23 -10.31 16.02
C CYS A 189 -3.12 -11.35 15.93
N GLY A 190 -3.44 -12.65 16.00
CA GLY A 190 -2.47 -13.72 15.85
C GLY A 190 -1.81 -13.75 14.48
N ASP A 191 -2.59 -13.61 13.42
CA ASP A 191 -2.08 -13.61 12.05
C ASP A 191 -1.19 -12.39 11.75
N VAL A 192 -1.45 -11.22 12.37
CA VAL A 192 -0.57 -10.05 12.27
C VAL A 192 0.86 -10.39 12.71
N GLY A 193 1.04 -11.08 13.83
CA GLY A 193 2.37 -11.47 14.31
C GLY A 193 3.13 -12.40 13.37
N VAL A 194 2.40 -13.22 12.60
CA VAL A 194 2.98 -14.13 11.60
C VAL A 194 3.33 -13.40 10.30
N VAL A 195 2.46 -12.47 9.86
CA VAL A 195 2.55 -11.83 8.55
C VAL A 195 3.47 -10.61 8.54
N VAL A 196 3.60 -9.90 9.66
CA VAL A 196 4.32 -8.61 9.71
C VAL A 196 5.78 -8.72 9.28
N GLY A 197 6.50 -9.78 9.69
CA GLY A 197 7.90 -9.97 9.32
C GLY A 197 8.11 -10.08 7.80
N PRO A 198 7.52 -11.11 7.15
CA PRO A 198 7.61 -11.27 5.70
C PRO A 198 7.10 -10.05 4.92
N GLN A 199 5.97 -9.46 5.33
CA GLN A 199 5.41 -8.31 4.61
C GLN A 199 6.30 -7.07 4.69
N ILE A 200 6.91 -6.78 5.84
CA ILE A 200 7.86 -5.67 5.97
C ILE A 200 9.11 -5.94 5.13
N SER A 201 9.60 -7.18 5.07
CA SER A 201 10.70 -7.54 4.18
C SER A 201 10.39 -7.25 2.70
N ASP A 202 9.19 -7.64 2.24
CA ASP A 202 8.74 -7.38 0.86
C ASP A 202 8.63 -5.86 0.60
N ILE A 203 8.06 -5.10 1.55
CA ILE A 203 7.95 -3.64 1.46
C ILE A 203 9.33 -2.98 1.36
N VAL A 204 10.28 -3.40 2.20
CA VAL A 204 11.64 -2.84 2.20
C VAL A 204 12.35 -3.14 0.88
N ALA A 205 12.22 -4.36 0.35
CA ALA A 205 12.77 -4.71 -0.95
C ALA A 205 12.19 -3.82 -2.07
N GLU A 206 10.89 -3.52 -2.02
CA GLU A 206 10.25 -2.63 -2.99
C GLU A 206 10.74 -1.17 -2.88
N ILE A 207 10.99 -0.67 -1.67
CA ILE A 207 11.56 0.66 -1.44
C ILE A 207 13.00 0.72 -1.96
N GLN A 208 13.83 -0.27 -1.61
CA GLN A 208 15.24 -0.31 -2.01
C GLN A 208 15.42 -0.43 -3.53
N ASN A 209 14.55 -1.16 -4.21
CA ASN A 209 14.61 -1.34 -5.66
C ASN A 209 14.03 -0.15 -6.45
N ARG A 210 13.37 0.80 -5.79
CA ARG A 210 12.63 1.88 -6.45
C ARG A 210 13.52 2.77 -7.32
N GLU A 211 14.66 3.22 -6.80
CA GLU A 211 15.58 4.08 -7.58
C GLU A 211 16.10 3.37 -8.83
N LYS A 212 16.39 2.07 -8.72
CA LYS A 212 16.80 1.24 -9.86
C LYS A 212 15.69 1.13 -10.91
N ARG A 213 14.41 0.98 -10.50
CA ARG A 213 13.28 0.97 -11.43
C ARG A 213 13.12 2.32 -12.14
N ILE A 214 13.20 3.42 -11.40
CA ILE A 214 13.13 4.77 -11.95
C ILE A 214 14.24 4.99 -12.98
N GLN A 215 15.49 4.67 -12.64
CA GLN A 215 16.61 4.79 -13.57
C GLN A 215 16.43 3.91 -14.82
N THR A 216 15.95 2.68 -14.63
CA THR A 216 15.65 1.77 -15.75
C THR A 216 14.58 2.36 -16.67
N ALA A 217 13.52 2.95 -16.13
CA ALA A 217 12.47 3.61 -16.91
C ALA A 217 13.01 4.84 -17.66
N MET A 218 13.84 5.66 -17.01
CA MET A 218 14.51 6.80 -17.63
C MET A 218 15.39 6.38 -18.81
N ASP A 219 16.16 5.29 -18.67
CA ASP A 219 17.01 4.78 -19.75
C ASP A 219 16.19 4.19 -20.91
N LYS A 220 15.09 3.49 -20.61
CA LYS A 220 14.16 2.98 -21.63
C LYS A 220 13.52 4.11 -22.43
N VAL A 221 13.12 5.20 -21.77
CA VAL A 221 12.53 6.36 -22.43
C VAL A 221 13.53 7.05 -23.35
N LYS A 222 14.79 7.22 -22.92
CA LYS A 222 15.85 7.73 -23.80
C LYS A 222 16.05 6.85 -25.04
N LYS A 223 15.95 5.53 -24.89
CA LYS A 223 16.01 4.58 -26.01
C LYS A 223 14.78 4.66 -26.93
N ARG A 224 13.57 4.71 -26.37
CA ARG A 224 12.29 4.91 -27.08
C ARG A 224 12.34 6.16 -27.95
N ASP A 225 12.88 7.23 -27.38
CA ASP A 225 13.00 8.54 -28.00
C ASP A 225 14.24 8.66 -28.91
N HIS A 226 14.92 7.53 -29.18
CA HIS A 226 16.11 7.45 -30.03
C HIS A 226 17.22 8.44 -29.65
N ASN A 227 17.43 8.68 -28.35
CA ASN A 227 18.36 9.69 -27.83
C ASN A 227 18.19 11.05 -28.52
N THR A 228 16.94 11.51 -28.61
CA THR A 228 16.54 12.76 -29.25
C THR A 228 15.73 13.59 -28.26
N CYS A 229 16.01 14.89 -28.17
CA CYS A 229 15.13 15.81 -27.45
C CYS A 229 13.77 15.84 -28.14
N GLN A 230 12.71 15.45 -27.44
CA GLN A 230 11.37 15.36 -28.03
C GLN A 230 10.72 16.72 -28.25
N VAL A 231 11.23 17.78 -27.61
CA VAL A 231 10.75 19.15 -27.84
C VAL A 231 11.46 19.79 -29.04
N THR A 232 12.79 19.73 -29.11
CA THR A 232 13.57 20.44 -30.16
C THR A 232 13.91 19.57 -31.37
N GLY A 233 13.78 18.25 -31.27
CA GLY A 233 14.20 17.30 -32.30
C GLY A 233 15.72 17.10 -32.39
N GLN A 234 16.50 17.80 -31.54
CA GLN A 234 17.96 17.72 -31.57
C GLN A 234 18.46 16.36 -31.07
N LYS A 235 19.54 15.89 -31.70
CA LYS A 235 20.23 14.64 -31.36
C LYS A 235 21.69 14.91 -31.11
N LYS A 236 22.28 14.13 -30.21
CA LYS A 236 23.74 14.09 -30.06
C LYS A 236 24.38 13.73 -31.41
N ASN A 237 25.39 14.47 -31.81
CA ASN A 237 26.17 14.18 -33.01
C ASN A 237 27.68 14.22 -32.69
N ARG A 238 28.53 14.06 -33.72
CA ARG A 238 30.00 13.98 -33.53
C ARG A 238 30.61 15.30 -33.04
N VAL A 239 29.97 16.43 -33.33
CA VAL A 239 30.43 17.78 -33.02
C VAL A 239 29.75 18.29 -31.76
N ASP A 240 28.44 18.08 -31.66
CA ASP A 240 27.60 18.55 -30.56
C ASP A 240 27.35 17.43 -29.53
N ARG A 241 27.86 17.65 -28.32
CA ARG A 241 27.72 16.75 -27.17
C ARG A 241 26.44 17.06 -26.37
N LEU A 242 25.31 17.18 -27.06
CA LEU A 242 23.99 17.36 -26.48
C LEU A 242 23.79 16.42 -25.29
N LYS A 243 23.46 16.99 -24.12
CA LYS A 243 23.18 16.24 -22.90
C LYS A 243 21.67 16.00 -22.82
N LEU A 244 21.28 14.75 -22.66
CA LEU A 244 19.87 14.37 -22.60
C LEU A 244 19.49 13.88 -21.20
N SER A 245 18.36 14.39 -20.71
CA SER A 245 17.71 13.96 -19.48
C SER A 245 16.36 13.33 -19.78
N ALA A 246 15.90 12.42 -18.91
CA ALA A 246 14.51 12.01 -18.90
C ALA A 246 13.79 12.92 -17.91
N HIS A 247 12.74 13.59 -18.38
CA HIS A 247 11.94 14.53 -17.61
C HIS A 247 10.64 13.86 -17.16
N HIS A 248 10.28 14.01 -15.89
CA HIS A 248 8.99 13.58 -15.34
C HIS A 248 7.91 14.63 -15.58
N LEU A 249 6.89 14.29 -16.37
CA LEU A 249 5.76 15.18 -16.67
C LEU A 249 4.97 15.53 -15.40
N TYR A 250 4.65 14.52 -14.59
CA TYR A 250 4.28 14.66 -13.19
C TYR A 250 5.51 14.42 -12.31
N SER A 251 5.89 15.43 -11.52
CA SER A 251 7.12 15.38 -10.72
C SER A 251 7.23 14.14 -9.84
N GLN A 252 8.42 13.54 -9.78
CA GLN A 252 8.71 12.35 -8.96
C GLN A 252 8.39 12.57 -7.46
N ASN A 253 8.59 13.79 -6.95
CA ASN A 253 8.35 14.12 -5.54
C ASN A 253 6.86 14.29 -5.21
N GLY A 254 6.08 14.87 -6.14
CA GLY A 254 4.64 15.04 -5.96
C GLY A 254 3.84 13.78 -6.30
N TYR A 255 4.32 13.01 -7.28
CA TYR A 255 3.63 11.85 -7.85
C TYR A 255 4.56 10.62 -7.86
N PRO A 256 4.99 10.16 -6.67
CA PRO A 256 5.97 9.09 -6.54
C PRO A 256 5.54 7.76 -7.18
N HIS A 257 4.23 7.52 -7.28
CA HIS A 257 3.60 6.37 -7.93
C HIS A 257 3.70 6.37 -9.46
N LEU A 258 4.08 7.50 -10.08
CA LEU A 258 4.29 7.63 -11.52
C LEU A 258 5.77 7.72 -11.91
N ALA A 259 6.68 7.63 -10.94
CA ALA A 259 8.09 7.94 -11.15
C ALA A 259 8.83 6.97 -12.10
N ASP A 260 8.37 5.72 -12.19
CA ASP A 260 8.89 4.68 -13.08
C ASP A 260 7.93 4.33 -14.24
N VAL A 261 6.89 5.14 -14.44
CA VAL A 261 5.93 4.97 -15.55
C VAL A 261 6.46 5.67 -16.81
N GLU A 262 6.73 4.90 -17.87
CA GLU A 262 7.33 5.42 -19.11
C GLU A 262 6.48 6.50 -19.80
N ASN A 263 5.15 6.43 -19.69
CA ASN A 263 4.22 7.46 -20.20
C ASN A 263 4.34 8.79 -19.44
N ASN A 264 4.84 8.77 -18.21
CA ASN A 264 5.12 9.96 -17.42
C ASN A 264 6.51 10.57 -17.71
N LEU A 265 7.25 10.00 -18.67
CA LEU A 265 8.63 10.37 -18.95
C LEU A 265 8.82 10.84 -20.40
N LEU A 266 9.63 11.89 -20.56
CA LEU A 266 9.96 12.46 -21.87
C LEU A 266 11.46 12.78 -21.96
N THR A 267 12.12 12.41 -23.06
CA THR A 267 13.53 12.78 -23.25
C THR A 267 13.66 14.22 -23.68
N LEU A 268 14.39 15.01 -22.89
CA LEU A 268 14.68 16.42 -23.15
C LEU A 268 16.18 16.64 -23.25
N ASP A 269 16.54 17.66 -24.03
CA ASP A 269 17.80 18.35 -23.84
C ASP A 269 17.82 19.02 -22.46
N VAL A 270 18.98 18.98 -21.80
CA VAL A 270 19.19 19.55 -20.47
C VAL A 270 18.87 21.04 -20.46
N GLU A 271 19.17 21.80 -21.51
CA GLU A 271 18.84 23.23 -21.57
C GLU A 271 17.31 23.45 -21.58
N VAL A 272 16.57 22.65 -22.33
CA VAL A 272 15.09 22.70 -22.34
C VAL A 272 14.53 22.32 -20.96
N HIS A 273 15.12 21.31 -20.33
CA HIS A 273 14.73 20.83 -19.01
C HIS A 273 14.98 21.88 -17.91
N GLU A 274 16.15 22.50 -17.92
CA GLU A 274 16.51 23.58 -17.00
C GLU A 274 15.65 24.80 -17.22
N ARG A 275 15.39 25.19 -18.47
CA ARG A 275 14.49 26.30 -18.80
C ARG A 275 13.08 26.06 -18.28
N PHE A 276 12.55 24.84 -18.40
CA PHE A 276 11.24 24.52 -17.84
C PHE A 276 11.22 24.71 -16.32
N HIS A 277 12.20 24.15 -15.61
CA HIS A 277 12.20 24.22 -14.14
C HIS A 277 12.59 25.58 -13.58
N GLN A 278 13.62 26.24 -14.12
CA GLN A 278 14.14 27.49 -13.58
C GLN A 278 13.34 28.69 -14.06
N ASP A 279 13.16 28.82 -15.38
CA ASP A 279 12.60 30.03 -15.97
C ASP A 279 11.06 30.01 -15.97
N TYR A 280 10.44 28.86 -16.23
CA TYR A 280 8.98 28.75 -16.34
C TYR A 280 8.30 28.39 -15.01
N MET A 281 8.81 27.37 -14.30
CA MET A 281 8.23 26.94 -13.02
C MET A 281 8.68 27.81 -11.82
N GLY A 282 9.70 28.66 -12.00
CA GLY A 282 10.26 29.48 -10.92
C GLY A 282 11.05 28.68 -9.88
N GLY A 283 11.62 27.54 -10.28
CA GLY A 283 12.41 26.64 -9.45
C GLY A 283 11.86 25.20 -9.37
N THR A 284 12.49 24.37 -8.55
CA THR A 284 12.19 22.94 -8.41
C THR A 284 11.38 22.59 -7.17
N THR A 285 10.97 23.58 -6.37
CA THR A 285 10.24 23.38 -5.11
C THR A 285 8.77 23.06 -5.33
N LYS A 286 8.17 23.59 -6.40
CA LYS A 286 6.79 23.29 -6.78
C LYS A 286 6.74 22.00 -7.61
N PRO A 287 5.90 21.01 -7.25
CA PRO A 287 5.71 19.84 -8.09
C PRO A 287 5.10 20.25 -9.44
N CYS A 288 5.75 19.87 -10.53
CA CYS A 288 5.22 20.06 -11.88
C CYS A 288 4.19 18.98 -12.25
N THR A 289 3.31 19.34 -13.18
CA THR A 289 2.31 18.49 -13.80
C THR A 289 2.45 18.52 -15.33
N ILE A 290 1.79 17.57 -15.99
CA ILE A 290 1.79 17.53 -17.46
C ILE A 290 1.16 18.80 -18.07
N ASP A 291 0.22 19.43 -17.38
CA ASP A 291 -0.42 20.68 -17.83
C ASP A 291 0.54 21.87 -17.78
N ASP A 292 1.41 21.92 -16.75
CA ASP A 292 2.48 22.90 -16.69
C ASP A 292 3.42 22.75 -17.89
N PHE A 293 3.78 21.51 -18.23
CA PHE A 293 4.68 21.22 -19.35
C PHE A 293 4.04 21.48 -20.73
N ILE A 294 2.75 21.16 -20.91
CA ILE A 294 1.99 21.52 -22.12
C ILE A 294 2.01 23.03 -22.33
N SER A 295 1.70 23.80 -21.27
CA SER A 295 1.67 25.25 -21.32
C SER A 295 3.04 25.84 -21.64
N PHE A 296 4.11 25.27 -21.08
CA PHE A 296 5.49 25.62 -21.42
C PHE A 296 5.82 25.38 -22.90
N VAL A 297 5.49 24.21 -23.44
CA VAL A 297 5.76 23.90 -24.86
C VAL A 297 5.00 24.85 -25.78
N GLN A 298 3.74 25.19 -25.47
CA GLN A 298 2.95 26.14 -26.24
C GLN A 298 3.54 27.56 -26.21
N ALA A 299 4.05 28.00 -25.06
CA ALA A 299 4.61 29.34 -24.92
C ALA A 299 6.00 29.50 -25.56
N TYR A 300 6.88 28.50 -25.43
CA TYR A 300 8.28 28.60 -25.85
C TYR A 300 8.61 27.88 -27.16
N TYR A 301 7.77 26.94 -27.59
CA TYR A 301 7.96 26.15 -28.80
C TYR A 301 6.65 26.02 -29.61
N PRO A 302 5.98 27.15 -29.96
CA PRO A 302 4.62 27.15 -30.52
C PRO A 302 4.50 26.39 -31.85
N SER A 303 5.59 26.29 -32.62
CA SER A 303 5.63 25.55 -33.89
C SER A 303 5.56 24.02 -33.72
N ASN A 304 5.71 23.50 -32.50
CA ASN A 304 5.83 22.06 -32.22
C ASN A 304 4.52 21.41 -31.80
N ALA A 305 3.44 21.65 -32.55
CA ALA A 305 2.09 21.14 -32.26
C ALA A 305 2.02 19.62 -32.06
N LYS A 306 2.89 18.84 -32.74
CA LYS A 306 2.97 17.38 -32.58
C LYS A 306 3.33 16.97 -31.14
N VAL A 307 4.17 17.75 -30.45
CA VAL A 307 4.57 17.49 -29.06
C VAL A 307 3.38 17.69 -28.13
N VAL A 308 2.62 18.76 -28.32
CA VAL A 308 1.41 19.05 -27.55
C VAL A 308 0.38 17.93 -27.72
N ILE A 309 0.12 17.49 -28.96
CA ILE A 309 -0.78 16.36 -29.24
C ILE A 309 -0.35 15.09 -28.50
N TRP A 310 0.96 14.80 -28.48
CA TRP A 310 1.49 13.65 -27.76
C TRP A 310 1.32 13.78 -26.24
N LEU A 311 1.57 14.97 -25.67
CA LEU A 311 1.39 15.26 -24.25
C LEU A 311 -0.08 15.09 -23.83
N ASP A 312 -1.02 15.59 -24.63
CA ASP A 312 -2.46 15.39 -24.38
C ASP A 312 -2.89 13.92 -24.46
N ALA A 313 -2.21 13.11 -25.29
CA ALA A 313 -2.43 11.67 -25.31
C ALA A 313 -1.90 11.01 -24.02
N GLN A 314 -0.71 11.41 -23.55
CA GLN A 314 -0.18 10.90 -22.27
C GLN A 314 -1.03 11.31 -21.08
N LYS A 315 -1.55 12.54 -21.07
CA LYS A 315 -2.47 13.03 -20.04
C LYS A 315 -3.67 12.10 -19.89
N ARG A 316 -4.26 11.65 -21.01
CA ARG A 316 -5.38 10.71 -21.02
C ARG A 316 -5.01 9.32 -20.49
N VAL A 317 -3.83 8.82 -20.84
CA VAL A 317 -3.33 7.52 -20.35
C VAL A 317 -3.04 7.56 -18.85
N LEU A 318 -2.44 8.64 -18.37
CA LEU A 318 -2.07 8.82 -16.97
C LEU A 318 -3.28 9.19 -16.08
N GLY A 319 -4.37 9.65 -16.68
CA GLY A 319 -5.58 10.07 -15.98
C GLY A 319 -5.37 11.36 -15.18
N ASN A 320 -6.06 11.45 -14.03
CA ASN A 320 -6.02 12.60 -13.13
C ASN A 320 -5.41 12.18 -11.78
N PRO A 321 -4.11 11.87 -11.73
CA PRO A 321 -3.45 11.45 -10.51
C PRO A 321 -3.52 12.56 -9.45
N GLN A 322 -3.65 12.18 -8.19
CA GLN A 322 -3.57 13.12 -7.07
C GLN A 322 -2.14 13.11 -6.51
N PRO A 323 -1.62 14.26 -6.06
CA PRO A 323 -0.32 14.30 -5.43
C PRO A 323 -0.34 13.51 -4.12
N GLU A 324 0.80 12.92 -3.77
CA GLU A 324 0.98 12.21 -2.52
C GLU A 324 0.94 13.18 -1.34
N ASP A 325 0.23 12.80 -0.26
CA ASP A 325 0.25 13.58 0.98
C ASP A 325 1.60 13.40 1.68
N GLN A 326 2.43 14.44 1.64
CA GLN A 326 3.74 14.42 2.28
C GLN A 326 3.69 14.33 3.81
N ARG A 327 2.55 14.60 4.45
CA ARG A 327 2.40 14.46 5.91
C ARG A 327 2.20 13.01 6.32
N LYS A 328 1.62 12.19 5.44
CA LYS A 328 1.41 10.76 5.65
C LYS A 328 1.65 10.00 4.34
N PRO A 329 2.92 9.91 3.90
CA PRO A 329 3.24 9.23 2.66
C PRO A 329 2.94 7.75 2.77
N HIS A 330 2.50 7.13 1.68
CA HIS A 330 2.41 5.69 1.55
C HIS A 330 3.78 5.05 1.80
N VAL A 331 3.80 3.89 2.46
CA VAL A 331 5.05 3.24 2.92
C VAL A 331 6.06 3.00 1.78
N LEU A 332 5.57 2.65 0.58
CA LEU A 332 6.41 2.42 -0.61
C LEU A 332 7.13 3.68 -1.12
N TYR A 333 6.73 4.86 -0.64
CA TYR A 333 7.32 6.14 -1.04
C TYR A 333 8.19 6.77 0.04
N LEU A 334 8.47 6.03 1.12
CA LEU A 334 9.47 6.42 2.10
C LEU A 334 10.86 6.52 1.44
N PRO A 335 11.71 7.47 1.88
CA PRO A 335 13.07 7.55 1.40
C PRO A 335 13.86 6.30 1.82
N ALA A 336 14.74 5.81 0.93
CA ALA A 336 15.51 4.60 1.18
C ALA A 336 16.37 4.70 2.46
N SER A 337 16.83 5.91 2.82
CA SER A 337 17.55 6.18 4.06
C SER A 337 16.78 5.84 5.34
N ARG A 338 15.45 5.68 5.28
CA ARG A 338 14.66 5.18 6.42
C ARG A 338 14.75 3.68 6.60
N VAL A 339 15.10 2.90 5.58
CA VAL A 339 15.01 1.43 5.60
C VAL A 339 16.32 0.72 5.25
N ILE A 340 17.39 1.48 4.98
CA ILE A 340 18.74 0.96 4.72
C ILE A 340 19.50 0.75 6.03
#